data_AF-A0A6S6QW56-F1
#
_entry.id   AF-A0A6S6QW56-F1
#
_cell.length_a   1.000
_cell.length_b   1.000
_cell.length_c   1.000
_cell.angle_alpha   90.00
_cell.angle_beta   90.00
_cell.angle_gamma   90.00
#
_symmetry.space_group_name_H-M   'P 1'
#
loop_
_entity.id
_entity.type
_entity.pdbx_description
1 polymer ?
#
loop_
_entity_poly.entity_id
_entity_poly.type
_entity_poly.pdbx_seq_one_letter_code
_entity_poly.pdbx_strand_id
1 'polypeptide(L)'
;MFQVVELTPEGERPVVDDAGQVMTFENGSKAADHARLLGGKHQPRPVKAEVDWRSREQARFDSGHYVKVPWVGENWFDGKYPDHFVHVSVENSGMVAYTESDEKGAADRQNQVRVGRYLERFFSKELTSADIARLSAEFSDLFEENLLLFAKTADEIEHVYITGPNSCMAHKAEDYNSPFHPVRVYAAGDLAVAYMTREGKITARSLCWPEKKIRSTIYGDSVRLTRLLQEAGFYHSNDGFTGAKIRKIAHGDGYVMPYIDAAEGVVDCGDHFEISFGSNVDYAADDTNGLTCPIGEYCEYYGENRNEESYYIRDRQENWCETALENYGFTCAMTDHHYSEDVAVYMANGETWSESAFNRFGGVCARTEENYHLEDLVEMANGDHWHIDQFAEHGFVCQGNGKNYPTDDQVILEDGRRWSSDHFQLHGESDPATGMFFEKKKDIA
;
A
#
# COMPACT_ATOMS: atom_id res chain seq x y z
N MET A 1 -16.86 35.56 -51.87
CA MET A 1 -16.51 36.81 -52.57
C MET A 1 -16.53 37.97 -51.58
N PHE A 2 -15.74 39.01 -51.81
CA PHE A 2 -15.64 40.22 -50.99
C PHE A 2 -15.95 41.45 -51.85
N GLN A 3 -16.51 42.51 -51.28
CA GLN A 3 -16.68 43.82 -51.88
C GLN A 3 -15.91 44.85 -51.05
N VAL A 4 -15.64 46.02 -51.62
CA VAL A 4 -15.12 47.15 -50.85
C VAL A 4 -16.26 48.13 -50.62
N VAL A 5 -16.40 48.62 -49.39
CA VAL A 5 -17.37 49.66 -49.04
C VAL A 5 -16.64 50.92 -48.60
N GLU A 6 -17.14 52.07 -49.05
CA GLU A 6 -16.75 53.41 -48.58
C GLU A 6 -17.56 53.74 -47.31
N LEU A 7 -16.87 54.15 -46.25
CA LEU A 7 -17.49 54.58 -45.00
C LEU A 7 -17.72 56.10 -45.02
N THR A 8 -18.97 56.51 -45.22
CA THR A 8 -19.40 57.92 -45.22
C THR A 8 -20.16 58.26 -43.93
N PRO A 9 -20.27 59.54 -43.52
CA PRO A 9 -21.14 59.95 -42.41
C PRO A 9 -22.60 59.52 -42.58
N GLU A 10 -23.06 59.35 -43.82
CA GLU A 10 -24.41 58.92 -44.17
C GLU A 10 -24.59 57.38 -44.24
N GLY A 11 -23.52 56.60 -44.04
CA GLY A 11 -23.55 55.13 -44.05
C GLY A 11 -22.48 54.47 -44.93
N GLU A 12 -22.62 53.16 -45.14
CA GLU A 12 -21.71 52.38 -46.01
C GLU A 12 -22.21 52.39 -47.47
N ARG A 13 -21.34 52.70 -48.43
CA ARG A 13 -21.65 52.65 -49.88
C ARG A 13 -20.72 51.68 -50.60
N PRO A 14 -21.24 50.68 -51.36
CA PRO A 14 -20.38 49.79 -52.14
C PRO A 14 -19.59 50.55 -53.20
N VAL A 15 -18.31 50.21 -53.37
CA VAL A 15 -17.49 50.70 -54.47
C VAL A 15 -17.94 50.00 -55.75
N VAL A 16 -18.23 50.81 -56.77
CA VAL A 16 -18.67 50.35 -58.09
C VAL A 16 -17.59 50.60 -59.14
N ASP A 17 -17.57 49.79 -60.20
CA ASP A 17 -16.71 49.99 -61.37
C ASP A 17 -17.25 51.11 -62.29
N ASP A 18 -16.53 51.35 -63.40
CA ASP A 18 -16.91 52.37 -64.40
C ASP A 18 -18.27 52.11 -65.06
N ALA A 19 -18.80 50.89 -64.97
CA ALA A 19 -20.12 50.51 -65.46
C ALA A 19 -21.22 50.65 -64.38
N GLY A 20 -20.86 51.09 -63.16
CA GLY A 20 -21.77 51.20 -62.02
C GLY A 20 -22.07 49.86 -61.34
N GLN A 21 -21.32 48.79 -61.63
CA GLN A 21 -21.49 47.49 -61.02
C GLN A 21 -20.62 47.35 -59.76
N VAL A 22 -21.16 46.77 -58.69
CA VAL A 22 -20.41 46.57 -57.44
C VAL A 22 -19.18 45.70 -57.68
N MET A 23 -18.01 46.22 -57.32
CA MET A 23 -16.75 45.50 -57.47
C MET A 23 -16.67 44.35 -56.47
N THR A 24 -16.43 43.14 -56.98
CA THR A 24 -16.26 41.94 -56.16
C THR A 24 -14.90 41.31 -56.36
N PHE A 25 -14.40 40.66 -55.30
CA PHE A 25 -13.07 40.07 -55.21
C PHE A 25 -13.19 38.63 -54.72
N GLU A 26 -12.29 37.76 -55.17
CA GLU A 26 -12.33 36.33 -54.81
C GLU A 26 -12.06 36.11 -53.31
N ASN A 27 -11.23 36.95 -52.68
CA ASN A 27 -10.83 36.85 -51.27
C ASN A 27 -10.62 38.23 -50.63
N GLY A 28 -10.57 38.26 -49.30
CA GLY A 28 -10.45 39.50 -48.52
C GLY A 28 -9.11 40.23 -48.72
N SER A 29 -8.04 39.52 -49.09
CA SER A 29 -6.73 40.13 -49.35
C SER A 29 -6.78 41.02 -50.60
N LYS A 30 -7.32 40.51 -51.72
CA LYS A 30 -7.46 41.29 -52.96
C LYS A 30 -8.38 42.51 -52.77
N ALA A 31 -9.46 42.35 -51.99
CA ALA A 31 -10.32 43.47 -51.63
C ALA A 31 -9.60 44.52 -50.76
N ALA A 32 -8.75 44.08 -49.81
CA ALA A 32 -7.95 44.97 -48.97
C ALA A 32 -6.91 45.76 -49.77
N ASP A 33 -6.23 45.09 -50.71
CA ASP A 33 -5.25 45.74 -51.60
C ASP A 33 -5.93 46.79 -52.48
N HIS A 34 -7.12 46.49 -53.00
CA HIS A 34 -7.90 47.46 -53.76
C HIS A 34 -8.38 48.63 -52.89
N ALA A 35 -8.87 48.38 -51.68
CA ALA A 35 -9.31 49.41 -50.75
C ALA A 35 -8.20 50.43 -50.41
N ARG A 36 -6.93 50.00 -50.36
CA ARG A 36 -5.78 50.88 -50.13
C ARG A 36 -5.53 51.88 -51.28
N LEU A 37 -5.93 51.53 -52.50
CA LEU A 37 -5.71 52.35 -53.70
C LEU A 37 -6.76 53.46 -53.86
N LEU A 38 -7.94 53.30 -53.26
CA LEU A 38 -9.10 54.19 -53.47
C LEU A 38 -9.04 55.51 -52.68
N GLY A 39 -8.15 55.62 -51.69
CA GLY A 39 -8.09 56.78 -50.78
C GLY A 39 -9.31 56.87 -49.84
N GLY A 40 -9.19 57.50 -48.67
CA GLY A 40 -10.32 57.58 -47.70
C GLY A 40 -10.56 56.31 -46.88
N LYS A 41 -11.68 56.26 -46.14
CA LYS A 41 -12.01 55.14 -45.24
C LYS A 41 -12.78 54.04 -45.98
N HIS A 42 -12.05 53.13 -46.61
CA HIS A 42 -12.61 51.95 -47.27
C HIS A 42 -12.37 50.68 -46.45
N GLN A 43 -13.36 49.77 -46.41
CA GLN A 43 -13.22 48.47 -45.74
C GLN A 43 -13.65 47.32 -46.65
N PRO A 44 -12.85 46.24 -46.73
CA PRO A 44 -13.29 44.99 -47.32
C PRO A 44 -14.43 44.37 -46.49
N ARG A 45 -15.51 43.99 -47.16
CA ARG A 45 -16.63 43.24 -46.56
C ARG A 45 -16.88 41.98 -47.38
N PRO A 46 -17.23 40.85 -46.78
CA PRO A 46 -17.76 39.72 -47.54
C PRO A 46 -18.99 40.16 -48.35
N VAL A 47 -19.07 39.78 -49.62
CA VAL A 47 -20.33 39.86 -50.37
C VAL A 47 -21.26 38.86 -49.69
N LYS A 48 -22.36 39.34 -49.13
CA LYS A 48 -23.42 38.47 -48.62
C LYS A 48 -23.92 37.66 -49.80
N ALA A 49 -23.51 36.39 -49.88
CA ALA A 49 -24.20 35.46 -50.73
C ALA A 49 -25.62 35.36 -50.14
N GLU A 50 -26.65 35.70 -50.90
CA GLU A 50 -28.04 35.33 -50.59
C GLU A 50 -28.22 33.81 -50.74
N VAL A 51 -27.41 33.05 -50.01
CA VAL A 51 -27.82 31.72 -49.59
C VAL A 51 -28.55 31.99 -48.30
N ASP A 52 -29.84 31.73 -48.28
CA ASP A 52 -30.59 31.65 -47.04
C ASP A 52 -29.87 30.66 -46.12
N TRP A 53 -29.03 31.20 -45.23
CA TRP A 53 -28.11 30.42 -44.43
C TRP A 53 -28.91 29.52 -43.48
N ARG A 54 -30.14 29.91 -43.13
CA ARG A 54 -31.08 29.09 -42.36
C ARG A 54 -31.50 27.85 -43.15
N SER A 55 -31.87 28.01 -44.43
CA SER A 55 -32.14 26.87 -45.33
C SER A 55 -30.92 25.94 -45.46
N ARG A 56 -29.70 26.50 -45.48
CA ARG A 56 -28.46 25.69 -45.50
C ARG A 56 -28.28 24.89 -44.21
N GLU A 57 -28.40 25.51 -43.03
CA GLU A 57 -28.28 24.79 -41.75
C GLU A 57 -29.39 23.74 -41.59
N GLN A 58 -30.63 24.05 -42.01
CA GLN A 58 -31.72 23.09 -41.99
C GLN A 58 -31.43 21.88 -42.89
N ALA A 59 -30.90 22.11 -44.10
CA ALA A 59 -30.51 21.02 -45.00
C ALA A 59 -29.41 20.11 -44.40
N ARG A 60 -28.55 20.63 -43.50
CA ARG A 60 -27.57 19.81 -42.77
C ARG A 60 -28.22 18.90 -41.72
N PHE A 61 -29.30 19.34 -41.08
CA PHE A 61 -30.12 18.45 -40.25
C PHE A 61 -30.88 17.42 -41.11
N ASP A 62 -31.49 17.84 -42.21
CA ASP A 62 -32.33 16.98 -43.05
C ASP A 62 -31.51 15.87 -43.74
N SER A 63 -30.25 16.17 -44.10
CA SER A 63 -29.29 15.20 -44.65
C SER A 63 -28.65 14.30 -43.58
N GLY A 64 -28.87 14.57 -42.30
CA GLY A 64 -28.23 13.85 -41.19
C GLY A 64 -26.76 14.22 -40.95
N HIS A 65 -26.24 15.26 -41.61
CA HIS A 65 -24.90 15.78 -41.34
C HIS A 65 -24.79 16.34 -39.92
N TYR A 66 -25.86 16.94 -39.40
CA TYR A 66 -25.96 17.36 -38.01
C TYR A 66 -26.73 16.36 -37.16
N VAL A 67 -26.09 15.94 -36.07
CA VAL A 67 -26.75 15.15 -35.03
C VAL A 67 -27.40 16.09 -34.02
N LYS A 68 -28.69 15.90 -33.78
CA LYS A 68 -29.47 16.67 -32.81
C LYS A 68 -28.95 16.44 -31.38
N VAL A 69 -29.02 17.48 -30.55
CA VAL A 69 -28.74 17.36 -29.12
C VAL A 69 -29.83 16.52 -28.41
N PRO A 70 -29.53 15.84 -27.28
CA PRO A 70 -30.46 14.91 -26.63
C PRO A 70 -31.76 15.53 -26.14
N TRP A 71 -31.75 16.84 -25.85
CA TRP A 71 -32.88 17.58 -25.30
C TRP A 71 -33.72 18.30 -26.37
N VAL A 72 -33.58 17.95 -27.66
CA VAL A 72 -34.55 18.41 -28.67
C VAL A 72 -35.93 17.82 -28.34
N GLY A 73 -36.98 18.64 -28.33
CA GLY A 73 -38.33 18.25 -27.91
C GLY A 73 -38.69 18.67 -26.49
N GLU A 74 -37.72 19.16 -25.71
CA GLU A 74 -37.98 19.68 -24.38
C GLU A 74 -38.66 21.06 -24.42
N ASN A 75 -39.69 21.25 -23.60
CA ASN A 75 -40.50 22.49 -23.59
C ASN A 75 -39.68 23.76 -23.32
N TRP A 76 -38.57 23.65 -22.57
CA TRP A 76 -37.71 24.78 -22.25
C TRP A 76 -36.74 25.14 -23.40
N PHE A 77 -36.54 24.22 -24.34
CA PHE A 77 -35.58 24.33 -25.44
C PHE A 77 -36.24 24.73 -26.75
N ASP A 78 -37.34 24.07 -27.10
CA ASP A 78 -37.97 24.19 -28.41
C ASP A 78 -38.45 25.62 -28.71
N GLY A 79 -38.05 26.14 -29.87
CA GLY A 79 -38.48 27.45 -30.38
C GLY A 79 -37.87 28.68 -29.70
N LYS A 80 -37.06 28.53 -28.66
CA LYS A 80 -36.48 29.67 -27.92
C LYS A 80 -35.37 30.38 -28.69
N TYR A 81 -34.52 29.59 -29.35
CA TYR A 81 -33.41 30.08 -30.18
C TYR A 81 -33.39 29.33 -31.52
N PRO A 82 -34.39 29.56 -32.40
CA PRO A 82 -34.56 28.80 -33.63
C PRO A 82 -33.36 28.97 -34.59
N ASP A 83 -32.70 30.12 -34.53
CA ASP A 83 -31.56 30.45 -35.40
C ASP A 83 -30.21 29.95 -34.88
N HIS A 84 -30.16 29.29 -33.71
CA HIS A 84 -28.90 28.73 -33.22
C HIS A 84 -28.49 27.47 -33.97
N PHE A 85 -29.44 26.71 -34.52
CA PHE A 85 -29.16 25.41 -35.19
C PHE A 85 -28.19 24.53 -34.37
N VAL A 86 -28.39 24.46 -33.06
CA VAL A 86 -27.45 23.76 -32.16
C VAL A 86 -27.47 22.26 -32.40
N HIS A 87 -26.29 21.66 -32.51
CA HIS A 87 -26.07 20.25 -32.81
C HIS A 87 -24.82 19.74 -32.08
N VAL A 88 -24.61 18.43 -32.08
CA VAL A 88 -23.34 17.81 -31.67
C VAL A 88 -22.25 18.28 -32.64
N SER A 89 -21.13 18.79 -32.13
CA SER A 89 -20.06 19.29 -33.01
C SER A 89 -19.51 18.16 -33.88
N VAL A 90 -19.46 18.43 -35.19
CA VAL A 90 -18.94 17.48 -36.20
C VAL A 90 -17.42 17.26 -36.03
N GLU A 91 -16.69 18.27 -35.53
CA GLU A 91 -15.24 18.18 -35.32
C GLU A 91 -14.87 17.57 -33.95
N ASN A 92 -15.74 17.74 -32.95
CA ASN A 92 -15.51 17.22 -31.60
C ASN A 92 -16.83 16.78 -30.97
N SER A 93 -17.11 15.47 -31.01
CA SER A 93 -18.37 14.90 -30.55
C SER A 93 -18.67 15.16 -29.06
N GLY A 94 -17.67 15.50 -28.24
CA GLY A 94 -17.86 15.91 -26.83
C GLY A 94 -18.34 17.35 -26.64
N MET A 95 -18.52 18.13 -27.71
CA MET A 95 -18.95 19.53 -27.67
C MET A 95 -20.24 19.76 -28.47
N VAL A 96 -20.87 20.91 -28.24
CA VAL A 96 -21.96 21.40 -29.08
C VAL A 96 -21.46 22.51 -29.97
N ALA A 97 -21.97 22.55 -31.20
CA ALA A 97 -21.76 23.62 -32.16
C ALA A 97 -23.08 24.36 -32.39
N TYR A 98 -23.02 25.70 -32.50
CA TYR A 98 -24.19 26.53 -32.80
C TYR A 98 -23.81 27.80 -33.56
N THR A 99 -24.78 28.40 -34.25
CA THR A 99 -24.65 29.68 -34.94
C THR A 99 -25.03 30.81 -34.00
N GLU A 100 -24.09 31.70 -33.68
CA GLU A 100 -24.28 32.74 -32.67
C GLU A 100 -24.99 33.99 -33.19
N SER A 101 -24.86 34.31 -34.49
CA SER A 101 -25.50 35.47 -35.10
C SER A 101 -25.68 35.29 -36.61
N ASP A 102 -26.57 36.09 -37.21
CA ASP A 102 -26.80 36.11 -38.66
C ASP A 102 -25.52 36.38 -39.47
N GLU A 103 -24.62 37.23 -38.96
CA GLU A 103 -23.33 37.49 -39.63
C GLU A 103 -22.46 36.22 -39.67
N LYS A 104 -22.44 35.45 -38.58
CA LYS A 104 -21.70 34.18 -38.52
C LYS A 104 -22.38 33.10 -39.36
N GLY A 105 -23.71 33.05 -39.36
CA GLY A 105 -24.50 32.18 -40.24
C GLY A 105 -24.23 32.47 -41.71
N ALA A 106 -24.26 33.73 -42.14
CA ALA A 106 -23.93 34.12 -43.51
C ALA A 106 -22.48 33.78 -43.88
N ALA A 107 -21.56 33.81 -42.92
CA ALA A 107 -20.16 33.43 -43.09
C ALA A 107 -19.87 31.91 -42.94
N ASP A 108 -20.91 31.08 -42.72
CA ASP A 108 -20.81 29.65 -42.45
C ASP A 108 -19.84 29.31 -41.30
N ARG A 109 -19.98 30.05 -40.19
CA ARG A 109 -19.16 29.89 -38.98
C ARG A 109 -20.00 29.50 -37.79
N GLN A 110 -19.64 28.39 -37.16
CA GLN A 110 -20.24 27.94 -35.90
C GLN A 110 -19.27 28.18 -34.74
N ASN A 111 -19.84 28.36 -33.56
CA ASN A 111 -19.10 28.42 -32.32
C ASN A 111 -19.20 27.06 -31.61
N GLN A 112 -18.05 26.51 -31.21
CA GLN A 112 -17.98 25.24 -30.48
C GLN A 112 -17.73 25.50 -29.00
N VAL A 113 -18.56 24.91 -28.15
CA VAL A 113 -18.47 25.08 -26.69
C VAL A 113 -18.85 23.79 -25.97
N ARG A 114 -18.41 23.65 -24.72
CA ARG A 114 -18.93 22.59 -23.84
C ARG A 114 -20.42 22.79 -23.57
N VAL A 115 -21.15 21.68 -23.44
CA VAL A 115 -22.60 21.64 -23.18
C VAL A 115 -23.00 22.55 -22.01
N GLY A 116 -22.35 22.38 -20.86
CA GLY A 116 -22.67 23.17 -19.67
C GLY A 116 -22.55 24.67 -19.91
N ARG A 117 -21.52 25.11 -20.66
CA ARG A 117 -21.32 26.53 -21.01
C ARG A 117 -22.41 27.04 -21.96
N TYR A 118 -22.86 26.22 -22.90
CA TYR A 118 -23.97 26.58 -23.80
C TYR A 118 -25.28 26.75 -23.02
N LEU A 119 -25.63 25.75 -22.20
CA LEU A 119 -26.85 25.75 -21.41
C LEU A 119 -26.87 26.87 -20.38
N GLU A 120 -25.75 27.13 -19.70
CA GLU A 120 -25.64 28.25 -18.76
C GLU A 120 -25.78 29.61 -19.45
N ARG A 121 -25.19 29.78 -20.64
CA ARG A 121 -25.24 31.04 -21.38
C ARG A 121 -26.65 31.38 -21.89
N PHE A 122 -27.41 30.39 -22.36
CA PHE A 122 -28.67 30.63 -23.07
C PHE A 122 -29.93 30.17 -22.31
N PHE A 123 -29.78 29.28 -21.33
CA PHE A 123 -30.91 28.64 -20.65
C PHE A 123 -30.81 28.68 -19.13
N SER A 124 -29.94 29.51 -18.55
CA SER A 124 -29.81 29.66 -17.08
C SER A 124 -31.04 30.26 -16.38
N LYS A 125 -32.01 30.79 -17.13
CA LYS A 125 -33.28 31.26 -16.57
C LYS A 125 -34.32 30.14 -16.46
N GLU A 126 -34.13 29.06 -17.22
CA GLU A 126 -35.05 27.93 -17.34
C GLU A 126 -34.51 26.68 -16.65
N LEU A 127 -33.19 26.53 -16.61
CA LEU A 127 -32.49 25.39 -16.05
C LEU A 127 -31.72 25.78 -14.80
N THR A 128 -31.82 24.94 -13.76
CA THR A 128 -30.97 25.08 -12.58
C THR A 128 -29.56 24.56 -12.86
N SER A 129 -28.60 24.93 -12.02
CA SER A 129 -27.22 24.37 -12.11
C SER A 129 -27.20 22.83 -12.05
N ALA A 130 -28.14 22.23 -11.31
CA ALA A 130 -28.26 20.78 -11.22
C ALA A 130 -28.75 20.17 -12.54
N ASP A 131 -29.73 20.80 -13.21
CA ASP A 131 -30.22 20.36 -14.52
C ASP A 131 -29.12 20.45 -15.58
N ILE A 132 -28.36 21.55 -15.58
CA ILE A 132 -27.22 21.75 -16.50
C ILE A 132 -26.16 20.67 -16.31
N ALA A 133 -25.84 20.32 -15.06
CA ALA A 133 -24.88 19.27 -14.75
C ALA A 133 -25.38 17.89 -15.25
N ARG A 134 -26.66 17.57 -15.00
CA ARG A 134 -27.29 16.32 -15.46
C ARG A 134 -27.25 16.20 -17.00
N LEU A 135 -27.71 17.22 -17.72
CA LEU A 135 -27.72 17.23 -19.19
C LEU A 135 -26.32 17.17 -19.79
N SER A 136 -25.34 17.81 -19.15
CA SER A 136 -23.94 17.73 -19.58
C SER A 136 -23.37 16.32 -19.43
N ALA A 137 -23.74 15.61 -18.35
CA ALA A 137 -23.34 14.22 -18.14
C ALA A 137 -23.98 13.30 -19.19
N GLU A 138 -25.29 13.41 -19.40
CA GLU A 138 -26.04 12.64 -20.41
C GLU A 138 -25.46 12.83 -21.83
N PHE A 139 -25.16 14.07 -22.21
CA PHE A 139 -24.53 14.35 -23.50
C PHE A 139 -23.15 13.71 -23.62
N SER A 140 -22.34 13.82 -22.56
CA SER A 140 -20.99 13.24 -22.56
C SER A 140 -21.06 11.72 -22.70
N ASP A 141 -22.03 11.07 -22.05
CA ASP A 141 -22.19 9.63 -22.13
C ASP A 141 -22.62 9.14 -23.52
N LEU A 142 -23.37 9.96 -24.27
CA LEU A 142 -23.84 9.65 -25.61
C LEU A 142 -22.81 9.92 -26.71
N PHE A 143 -21.98 10.96 -26.55
CA PHE A 143 -21.17 11.47 -27.66
C PHE A 143 -19.68 11.62 -27.37
N GLU A 144 -19.20 11.53 -26.12
CA GLU A 144 -17.75 11.40 -25.90
C GLU A 144 -17.31 9.98 -26.26
N GLU A 145 -16.28 9.86 -27.10
CA GLU A 145 -15.62 8.58 -27.39
C GLU A 145 -14.95 8.04 -26.13
N ASN A 146 -15.69 7.25 -25.37
CA ASN A 146 -15.18 6.56 -24.20
C ASN A 146 -14.64 5.19 -24.64
N LEU A 147 -13.39 5.17 -25.13
CA LEU A 147 -12.74 3.92 -25.52
C LEU A 147 -12.31 3.15 -24.27
N LEU A 148 -12.89 1.95 -24.09
CA LEU A 148 -12.39 0.96 -23.16
C LEU A 148 -11.13 0.33 -23.72
N LEU A 149 -10.01 0.53 -23.05
CA LEU A 149 -8.69 0.03 -23.43
C LEU A 149 -8.17 -0.97 -22.39
N PHE A 150 -7.26 -1.86 -22.80
CA PHE A 150 -6.65 -2.86 -21.93
C PHE A 150 -5.14 -2.86 -22.09
N ALA A 151 -4.42 -2.51 -21.02
CA ALA A 151 -2.97 -2.65 -20.92
C ALA A 151 -2.63 -4.09 -20.51
N LYS A 152 -1.71 -4.73 -21.23
CA LYS A 152 -1.36 -6.15 -21.01
C LYS A 152 0.14 -6.38 -20.82
N THR A 153 0.96 -5.50 -21.38
CA THR A 153 2.41 -5.56 -21.20
C THR A 153 2.83 -4.84 -19.92
N ALA A 154 4.00 -5.18 -19.38
CA ALA A 154 4.51 -4.55 -18.16
C ALA A 154 4.64 -3.03 -18.30
N ASP A 155 5.09 -2.55 -19.47
CA ASP A 155 5.30 -1.12 -19.73
C ASP A 155 3.97 -0.37 -19.88
N GLU A 156 2.98 -0.95 -20.56
CA GLU A 156 1.64 -0.38 -20.65
C GLU A 156 0.97 -0.32 -19.27
N ILE A 157 1.06 -1.40 -18.50
CA ILE A 157 0.45 -1.49 -17.17
C ILE A 157 1.06 -0.47 -16.22
N GLU A 158 2.39 -0.37 -16.18
CA GLU A 158 3.10 0.66 -15.41
C GLU A 158 2.70 2.07 -15.85
N HIS A 159 2.67 2.33 -17.16
CA HIS A 159 2.25 3.63 -17.69
C HIS A 159 0.86 4.04 -17.22
N VAL A 160 -0.10 3.11 -17.23
CA VAL A 160 -1.48 3.34 -16.79
C VAL A 160 -1.54 3.67 -15.29
N TYR A 161 -0.73 3.02 -14.46
CA TYR A 161 -0.67 3.31 -13.03
C TYR A 161 -0.03 4.67 -12.73
N ILE A 162 1.07 5.02 -13.39
CA ILE A 162 1.81 6.28 -13.16
C ILE A 162 1.08 7.51 -13.70
N THR A 163 0.38 7.38 -14.83
CA THR A 163 -0.29 8.52 -15.50
C THR A 163 -1.78 8.61 -15.25
N GLY A 164 -2.36 7.58 -14.64
CA GLY A 164 -3.78 7.49 -14.31
C GLY A 164 -4.13 8.09 -12.94
N PRO A 165 -5.31 7.72 -12.41
CA PRO A 165 -5.75 8.16 -11.09
C PRO A 165 -4.83 7.72 -9.95
N ASN A 166 -4.70 8.58 -8.93
CA ASN A 166 -3.88 8.36 -7.75
C ASN A 166 -4.25 7.05 -7.02
N SER A 167 -3.22 6.34 -6.56
CA SER A 167 -3.30 5.20 -5.64
C SER A 167 -1.92 4.99 -4.99
N CYS A 168 -1.81 4.13 -3.98
CA CYS A 168 -0.52 3.73 -3.40
C CYS A 168 0.46 3.19 -4.46
N MET A 169 -0.07 2.57 -5.53
CA MET A 169 0.71 2.00 -6.63
C MET A 169 0.92 2.97 -7.81
N ALA A 170 0.65 4.27 -7.66
CA ALA A 170 0.74 5.26 -8.75
C ALA A 170 2.08 6.02 -8.82
N HIS A 171 3.02 5.73 -7.91
CA HIS A 171 4.32 6.38 -7.85
C HIS A 171 5.28 5.78 -8.88
N LYS A 172 6.46 6.37 -9.09
CA LYS A 172 7.44 5.79 -10.01
C LYS A 172 8.17 4.63 -9.33
N ALA A 173 8.86 3.80 -10.11
CA ALA A 173 9.67 2.71 -9.57
C ALA A 173 10.67 3.17 -8.49
N GLU A 174 11.24 4.37 -8.64
CA GLU A 174 12.20 4.98 -7.70
C GLU A 174 11.61 5.29 -6.31
N ASP A 175 10.28 5.32 -6.17
CA ASP A 175 9.59 5.59 -4.91
C ASP A 175 9.31 4.29 -4.10
N TYR A 176 9.73 3.12 -4.62
CA TYR A 176 9.55 1.82 -3.99
C TYR A 176 10.89 1.21 -3.58
N ASN A 177 10.84 0.16 -2.75
CA ASN A 177 12.03 -0.55 -2.26
C ASN A 177 12.69 -1.47 -3.32
N SER A 178 12.30 -1.34 -4.58
CA SER A 178 12.84 -2.12 -5.70
C SER A 178 13.02 -1.23 -6.93
N PRO A 179 14.00 -1.50 -7.81
CA PRO A 179 14.17 -0.77 -9.06
C PRO A 179 13.06 -1.08 -10.09
N PHE A 180 12.17 -2.03 -9.80
CA PHE A 180 11.05 -2.40 -10.64
C PHE A 180 9.75 -1.85 -10.06
N HIS A 181 8.91 -1.28 -10.93
CA HIS A 181 7.59 -0.87 -10.49
C HIS A 181 6.73 -2.10 -10.08
N PRO A 182 6.09 -2.11 -8.91
CA PRO A 182 5.42 -3.30 -8.38
C PRO A 182 4.36 -3.92 -9.30
N VAL A 183 3.53 -3.08 -9.94
CA VAL A 183 2.44 -3.52 -10.82
C VAL A 183 2.89 -4.24 -12.11
N ARG A 184 4.19 -4.24 -12.41
CA ARG A 184 4.74 -5.00 -13.56
C ARG A 184 4.50 -6.50 -13.41
N VAL A 185 4.25 -7.00 -12.19
CA VAL A 185 3.93 -8.42 -11.96
C VAL A 185 2.64 -8.86 -12.65
N TYR A 186 1.68 -7.96 -12.89
CA TYR A 186 0.41 -8.30 -13.55
C TYR A 186 0.58 -8.72 -15.01
N ALA A 187 1.72 -8.44 -15.63
CA ALA A 187 2.00 -8.77 -17.04
C ALA A 187 2.34 -10.25 -17.28
N ALA A 188 1.72 -11.19 -16.55
CA ALA A 188 2.01 -12.62 -16.61
C ALA A 188 1.10 -13.43 -17.53
N GLY A 189 0.04 -12.80 -18.07
CA GLY A 189 -0.84 -13.39 -19.10
C GLY A 189 -2.31 -13.33 -18.73
N ASP A 190 -2.67 -13.68 -17.50
CA ASP A 190 -4.06 -13.79 -17.06
C ASP A 190 -4.72 -12.44 -16.85
N LEU A 191 -3.93 -11.45 -16.42
CA LEU A 191 -4.43 -10.15 -15.99
C LEU A 191 -4.19 -9.08 -17.05
N ALA A 192 -5.05 -8.08 -17.01
CA ALA A 192 -4.93 -6.84 -17.76
C ALA A 192 -5.43 -5.67 -16.92
N VAL A 193 -4.98 -4.46 -17.22
CA VAL A 193 -5.54 -3.25 -16.61
C VAL A 193 -6.45 -2.59 -17.62
N ALA A 194 -7.75 -2.59 -17.32
CA ALA A 194 -8.73 -1.83 -18.07
C ALA A 194 -8.58 -0.35 -17.74
N TYR A 195 -8.63 0.52 -18.74
CA TYR A 195 -8.56 1.97 -18.54
C TYR A 195 -9.34 2.73 -19.61
N MET A 196 -9.61 4.00 -19.30
CA MET A 196 -10.33 4.94 -20.15
C MET A 196 -9.50 6.21 -20.31
N THR A 197 -9.52 6.79 -21.51
CA THR A 197 -8.86 8.07 -21.81
C THR A 197 -9.87 9.16 -22.15
N ARG A 198 -9.61 10.39 -21.71
CA ARG A 198 -10.33 11.61 -22.10
C ARG A 198 -9.35 12.73 -22.37
N GLU A 199 -9.46 13.39 -23.52
CA GLU A 199 -8.53 14.46 -23.94
C GLU A 199 -7.05 14.01 -23.84
N GLY A 200 -6.77 12.74 -24.16
CA GLY A 200 -5.43 12.14 -24.09
C GLY A 200 -4.92 11.80 -22.69
N LYS A 201 -5.74 11.93 -21.64
CA LYS A 201 -5.39 11.60 -20.25
C LYS A 201 -6.15 10.37 -19.78
N ILE A 202 -5.50 9.51 -19.00
CA ILE A 202 -6.16 8.38 -18.35
C ILE A 202 -6.99 8.87 -17.18
N THR A 203 -8.30 8.66 -17.23
CA THR A 203 -9.26 9.17 -16.24
C THR A 203 -9.80 8.10 -15.30
N ALA A 204 -9.71 6.83 -15.67
CA ALA A 204 -10.10 5.70 -14.83
C ALA A 204 -9.29 4.47 -15.16
N ARG A 205 -9.11 3.57 -14.18
CA ARG A 205 -8.50 2.25 -14.38
C ARG A 205 -9.00 1.20 -13.39
N SER A 206 -8.85 -0.07 -13.74
CA SER A 206 -9.18 -1.23 -12.90
C SER A 206 -8.39 -2.47 -13.32
N LEU A 207 -7.96 -3.29 -12.36
CA LEU A 207 -7.35 -4.60 -12.65
C LEU A 207 -8.47 -5.57 -13.08
N CYS A 208 -8.21 -6.36 -14.11
CA CYS A 208 -9.19 -7.24 -14.72
C CYS A 208 -8.56 -8.60 -15.04
N TRP A 209 -9.39 -9.64 -14.99
CA TRP A 209 -9.10 -10.96 -15.57
C TRP A 209 -9.99 -11.15 -16.80
N PRO A 210 -9.48 -10.89 -18.03
CA PRO A 210 -10.31 -10.84 -19.23
C PRO A 210 -11.00 -12.16 -19.59
N GLU A 211 -10.34 -13.29 -19.36
CA GLU A 211 -10.89 -14.63 -19.63
C GLU A 211 -12.10 -14.94 -18.74
N LYS A 212 -11.99 -14.67 -17.44
CA LYS A 212 -13.09 -14.87 -16.47
C LYS A 212 -14.11 -13.73 -16.44
N LYS A 213 -13.84 -12.62 -17.14
CA LYS A 213 -14.67 -11.40 -17.11
C LYS A 213 -14.84 -10.81 -15.70
N ILE A 214 -13.77 -10.79 -14.93
CA ILE A 214 -13.75 -10.26 -13.57
C ILE A 214 -12.99 -8.93 -13.54
N ARG A 215 -13.47 -7.96 -12.74
CA ARG A 215 -12.76 -6.72 -12.42
C ARG A 215 -12.67 -6.47 -10.91
N SER A 216 -11.59 -5.83 -10.50
CA SER A 216 -11.43 -5.34 -9.13
C SER A 216 -12.09 -3.96 -8.97
N THR A 217 -11.71 -3.24 -7.90
CA THR A 217 -12.06 -1.84 -7.67
C THR A 217 -11.65 -0.95 -8.84
N ILE A 218 -12.44 0.10 -9.09
CA ILE A 218 -12.16 1.10 -10.10
C ILE A 218 -11.67 2.38 -9.43
N TYR A 219 -10.56 2.92 -9.91
CA TYR A 219 -10.01 4.22 -9.48
C TYR A 219 -10.31 5.28 -10.55
N GLY A 220 -10.62 6.51 -10.13
CA GLY A 220 -10.95 7.64 -11.01
C GLY A 220 -12.43 7.73 -11.38
N ASP A 221 -12.73 7.95 -12.67
CA ASP A 221 -14.10 8.04 -13.21
C ASP A 221 -14.79 6.66 -13.24
N SER A 222 -15.20 6.22 -12.05
CA SER A 222 -15.71 4.87 -11.78
C SER A 222 -17.07 4.58 -12.39
N VAL A 223 -17.94 5.60 -12.52
CA VAL A 223 -19.29 5.45 -13.09
C VAL A 223 -19.21 5.01 -14.55
N ARG A 224 -18.40 5.72 -15.36
CA ARG A 224 -18.28 5.43 -16.79
C ARG A 224 -17.53 4.13 -17.04
N LEU A 225 -16.41 3.90 -16.37
CA LEU A 225 -15.66 2.67 -16.56
C LEU A 225 -16.47 1.44 -16.09
N THR A 226 -17.30 1.58 -15.06
CA THR A 226 -18.25 0.51 -14.66
C THR A 226 -19.19 0.15 -15.80
N ARG A 227 -19.82 1.14 -16.43
CA ARG A 227 -20.75 0.92 -17.55
C ARG A 227 -20.05 0.21 -18.72
N LEU A 228 -18.90 0.71 -19.16
CA LEU A 228 -18.15 0.12 -20.27
C LEU A 228 -17.72 -1.33 -19.99
N LEU A 229 -17.25 -1.59 -18.77
CA LEU A 229 -16.86 -2.95 -18.36
C LEU A 229 -18.07 -3.88 -18.29
N GLN A 230 -19.22 -3.43 -17.76
CA GLN A 230 -20.46 -4.21 -17.75
C GLN A 230 -20.96 -4.52 -19.15
N GLU A 231 -20.95 -3.55 -20.08
CA GLU A 231 -21.28 -3.76 -21.49
C GLU A 231 -20.33 -4.76 -22.17
N ALA A 232 -19.06 -4.77 -21.77
CA ALA A 232 -18.06 -5.76 -22.21
C ALA A 232 -18.16 -7.12 -21.48
N GLY A 233 -19.14 -7.28 -20.59
CA GLY A 233 -19.47 -8.52 -19.88
C GLY A 233 -18.73 -8.72 -18.55
N PHE A 234 -17.98 -7.74 -18.06
CA PHE A 234 -17.25 -7.84 -16.80
C PHE A 234 -18.14 -7.60 -15.59
N TYR A 235 -17.92 -8.37 -14.52
CA TYR A 235 -18.54 -8.16 -13.23
C TYR A 235 -17.49 -7.92 -12.13
N HIS A 236 -17.92 -7.29 -11.04
CA HIS A 236 -17.04 -7.01 -9.91
C HIS A 236 -16.90 -8.24 -9.01
N SER A 237 -15.68 -8.61 -8.69
CA SER A 237 -15.37 -9.59 -7.64
C SER A 237 -13.92 -9.40 -7.24
N ASN A 238 -13.68 -9.29 -5.93
CA ASN A 238 -12.32 -9.19 -5.39
C ASN A 238 -11.76 -10.59 -5.11
N ASP A 239 -12.58 -11.52 -4.63
CA ASP A 239 -12.25 -12.93 -4.37
C ASP A 239 -12.04 -13.78 -5.63
N GLY A 240 -12.63 -13.37 -6.75
CA GLY A 240 -12.62 -14.12 -8.01
C GLY A 240 -11.29 -14.10 -8.77
N PHE A 241 -10.30 -13.34 -8.27
CA PHE A 241 -8.93 -13.34 -8.79
C PHE A 241 -8.09 -14.53 -8.30
N THR A 242 -8.61 -15.35 -7.40
CA THR A 242 -7.94 -16.58 -6.94
C THR A 242 -7.52 -17.47 -8.12
N GLY A 243 -6.24 -17.85 -8.13
CA GLY A 243 -5.58 -18.62 -9.18
C GLY A 243 -5.06 -17.81 -10.37
N ALA A 244 -5.15 -16.47 -10.35
CA ALA A 244 -4.58 -15.66 -11.42
C ALA A 244 -3.05 -15.66 -11.35
N LYS A 245 -2.40 -15.99 -12.46
CA LYS A 245 -0.94 -15.95 -12.59
C LYS A 245 -0.43 -14.50 -12.59
N ILE A 246 0.57 -14.24 -11.76
CA ILE A 246 1.40 -13.03 -11.78
C ILE A 246 2.89 -13.39 -11.85
N ARG A 247 3.73 -12.46 -12.33
CA ARG A 247 5.16 -12.73 -12.52
C ARG A 247 5.85 -12.80 -11.17
N LYS A 248 6.75 -13.78 -11.04
CA LYS A 248 7.70 -13.85 -9.95
C LYS A 248 8.95 -13.05 -10.33
N ILE A 249 9.21 -11.96 -9.62
CA ILE A 249 10.36 -11.08 -9.85
C ILE A 249 11.13 -10.98 -8.53
N ALA A 250 12.28 -11.65 -8.44
CA ALA A 250 13.11 -11.62 -7.24
C ALA A 250 13.83 -10.27 -7.09
N HIS A 251 13.89 -9.76 -5.86
CA HIS A 251 14.66 -8.57 -5.51
C HIS A 251 15.06 -8.59 -4.02
N GLY A 252 16.36 -8.46 -3.74
CA GLY A 252 16.89 -8.62 -2.38
C GLY A 252 16.56 -10.01 -1.83
N ASP A 253 16.05 -10.04 -0.59
CA ASP A 253 15.65 -11.26 0.11
C ASP A 253 14.16 -11.62 -0.11
N GLY A 254 13.47 -10.89 -1.00
CA GLY A 254 12.05 -11.11 -1.30
C GLY A 254 11.72 -10.98 -2.78
N TYR A 255 10.46 -10.63 -3.07
CA TYR A 255 9.96 -10.48 -4.42
C TYR A 255 9.25 -9.14 -4.59
N VAL A 256 9.29 -8.61 -5.80
CA VAL A 256 8.49 -7.44 -6.17
C VAL A 256 7.02 -7.81 -6.09
N MET A 257 6.24 -7.04 -5.32
CA MET A 257 4.81 -7.30 -5.10
C MET A 257 4.05 -5.98 -4.92
N PRO A 258 2.98 -5.71 -5.69
CA PRO A 258 2.12 -4.57 -5.44
C PRO A 258 1.19 -4.87 -4.27
N TYR A 259 0.63 -3.80 -3.69
CA TYR A 259 -0.61 -3.93 -2.93
C TYR A 259 -1.73 -4.43 -3.85
N ILE A 260 -2.37 -5.55 -3.49
CA ILE A 260 -3.47 -6.13 -4.26
C ILE A 260 -4.76 -6.03 -3.45
N ASP A 261 -5.62 -5.05 -3.77
CA ASP A 261 -6.94 -4.88 -3.10
C ASP A 261 -7.88 -6.10 -3.23
N ALA A 262 -7.55 -7.01 -4.16
CA ALA A 262 -8.29 -8.21 -4.51
C ALA A 262 -7.52 -9.49 -4.16
N ALA A 263 -6.69 -9.48 -3.11
CA ALA A 263 -6.02 -10.66 -2.59
C ALA A 263 -5.64 -10.48 -1.11
N GLU A 264 -5.47 -11.58 -0.38
CA GLU A 264 -4.76 -11.58 0.91
C GLU A 264 -3.25 -11.81 0.69
N GLY A 265 -2.90 -12.56 -0.35
CA GLY A 265 -1.52 -12.85 -0.68
C GLY A 265 -1.37 -13.66 -1.96
N VAL A 266 -0.23 -14.32 -2.08
CA VAL A 266 0.12 -15.16 -3.22
C VAL A 266 0.71 -16.49 -2.79
N VAL A 267 0.55 -17.50 -3.65
CA VAL A 267 1.16 -18.83 -3.50
C VAL A 267 2.30 -18.97 -4.52
N ASP A 268 3.44 -19.50 -4.11
CA ASP A 268 4.61 -19.76 -4.93
C ASP A 268 4.45 -21.05 -5.74
N CYS A 269 4.32 -20.90 -7.06
CA CYS A 269 4.20 -22.02 -7.99
C CYS A 269 5.52 -22.33 -8.72
N GLY A 270 6.65 -21.82 -8.21
CA GLY A 270 7.99 -22.05 -8.77
C GLY A 270 8.40 -20.95 -9.75
N ASP A 271 7.86 -20.96 -10.97
CA ASP A 271 8.17 -19.96 -12.03
C ASP A 271 7.29 -18.71 -12.00
N HIS A 272 6.23 -18.73 -11.18
CA HIS A 272 5.26 -17.66 -11.05
C HIS A 272 4.58 -17.69 -9.68
N PHE A 273 3.78 -16.67 -9.41
CA PHE A 273 2.88 -16.63 -8.27
C PHE A 273 1.43 -16.75 -8.74
N GLU A 274 0.59 -17.37 -7.92
CA GLU A 274 -0.86 -17.33 -8.08
C GLU A 274 -1.49 -16.46 -6.99
N ILE A 275 -2.40 -15.55 -7.38
CA ILE A 275 -3.20 -14.77 -6.43
C ILE A 275 -4.06 -15.73 -5.60
N SER A 276 -4.10 -15.55 -4.28
CA SER A 276 -4.90 -16.38 -3.37
C SER A 276 -5.63 -15.55 -2.32
N PHE A 277 -6.76 -16.08 -1.88
CA PHE A 277 -7.60 -15.54 -0.82
C PHE A 277 -7.71 -16.60 0.29
N GLY A 278 -7.44 -16.20 1.53
CA GLY A 278 -7.47 -17.05 2.70
C GLY A 278 -6.09 -17.32 3.31
N SER A 279 -6.09 -18.04 4.42
CA SER A 279 -4.92 -18.26 5.29
C SER A 279 -3.81 -19.17 4.72
N ASN A 280 -3.90 -19.59 3.47
CA ASN A 280 -2.90 -20.47 2.82
C ASN A 280 -2.23 -19.70 1.68
N VAL A 281 -1.37 -18.77 2.06
CA VAL A 281 -0.56 -17.90 1.20
C VAL A 281 0.88 -18.00 1.66
N ASP A 282 1.84 -17.95 0.74
CA ASP A 282 3.27 -17.98 1.07
C ASP A 282 3.82 -16.57 1.35
N TYR A 283 3.22 -15.55 0.71
CA TYR A 283 3.59 -14.14 0.87
C TYR A 283 2.35 -13.26 0.92
N ALA A 284 2.32 -12.31 1.84
CA ALA A 284 1.25 -11.32 1.90
C ALA A 284 1.43 -10.28 0.78
N ALA A 285 0.30 -9.76 0.28
CA ALA A 285 0.24 -8.75 -0.78
C ALA A 285 -0.43 -7.44 -0.30
N ASP A 286 -0.20 -7.10 0.96
CA ASP A 286 -0.82 -5.98 1.69
C ASP A 286 0.16 -4.83 2.01
N ASP A 287 1.43 -4.94 1.62
CA ASP A 287 2.41 -3.85 1.73
C ASP A 287 2.34 -2.89 0.53
N THR A 288 2.63 -1.62 0.79
CA THR A 288 2.66 -0.55 -0.21
C THR A 288 4.08 -0.19 -0.65
N ASN A 289 5.11 -0.76 -0.02
CA ASN A 289 6.52 -0.48 -0.35
C ASN A 289 7.04 -1.16 -1.63
N GLY A 290 6.24 -2.06 -2.22
CA GLY A 290 6.53 -2.73 -3.48
C GLY A 290 7.26 -4.07 -3.39
N LEU A 291 7.42 -4.63 -2.19
CA LEU A 291 8.01 -5.94 -1.94
C LEU A 291 7.03 -6.85 -1.18
N THR A 292 7.22 -8.17 -1.30
CA THR A 292 6.53 -9.16 -0.46
C THR A 292 6.93 -8.97 0.99
N CYS A 293 5.95 -8.99 1.90
CA CYS A 293 6.19 -9.22 3.32
C CYS A 293 6.13 -10.73 3.57
N PRO A 294 7.20 -11.37 4.11
CA PRO A 294 7.09 -12.73 4.60
C PRO A 294 5.98 -12.79 5.65
N ILE A 295 5.08 -13.78 5.53
CA ILE A 295 4.11 -14.05 6.59
C ILE A 295 4.90 -14.70 7.71
N GLY A 296 5.26 -13.88 8.69
CA GLY A 296 6.14 -14.26 9.78
C GLY A 296 5.68 -13.61 11.07
N GLU A 297 5.97 -14.24 12.20
CA GLU A 297 5.73 -13.61 13.49
C GLU A 297 6.73 -12.46 13.69
N TYR A 298 6.25 -11.38 14.32
CA TYR A 298 7.08 -10.22 14.60
C TYR A 298 8.11 -10.59 15.66
N CYS A 299 9.40 -10.56 15.30
CA CYS A 299 10.48 -10.75 16.25
C CYS A 299 10.81 -9.41 16.91
N GLU A 300 10.51 -9.29 18.20
CA GLU A 300 10.76 -8.05 18.96
C GLU A 300 12.26 -7.74 19.13
N TYR A 301 13.12 -8.77 19.12
CA TYR A 301 14.56 -8.58 19.19
C TYR A 301 15.14 -7.86 17.95
N TYR A 302 14.76 -8.29 16.74
CA TYR A 302 15.23 -7.67 15.49
C TYR A 302 14.34 -6.51 15.02
N GLY A 303 13.12 -6.41 15.54
CA GLY A 303 12.17 -5.36 15.18
C GLY A 303 11.49 -5.54 13.82
N GLU A 304 11.45 -6.77 13.30
CA GLU A 304 10.93 -7.11 11.97
C GLU A 304 10.15 -8.43 11.96
N ASN A 305 9.28 -8.63 10.97
CA ASN A 305 8.61 -9.92 10.77
C ASN A 305 9.60 -10.94 10.22
N ARG A 306 9.63 -12.14 10.81
CA ARG A 306 10.49 -13.23 10.35
C ARG A 306 9.69 -14.51 10.17
N ASN A 307 9.98 -15.21 9.08
CA ASN A 307 9.38 -16.51 8.79
C ASN A 307 10.15 -17.61 9.54
N GLU A 308 10.13 -17.52 10.87
CA GLU A 308 10.79 -18.42 11.81
C GLU A 308 9.80 -18.75 12.94
N GLU A 309 10.01 -19.85 13.66
CA GLU A 309 9.23 -20.11 14.87
C GLU A 309 9.48 -19.02 15.93
N SER A 310 8.46 -18.75 16.73
CA SER A 310 8.44 -17.66 17.70
C SER A 310 8.36 -18.22 19.12
N TYR A 311 9.26 -17.71 19.96
CA TYR A 311 9.49 -18.18 21.31
C TYR A 311 9.31 -17.04 22.30
N TYR A 312 8.51 -17.26 23.34
CA TYR A 312 8.27 -16.27 24.37
C TYR A 312 9.41 -16.24 25.39
N ILE A 313 10.09 -15.10 25.50
CA ILE A 313 11.22 -14.85 26.39
C ILE A 313 10.72 -14.24 27.70
N ARG A 314 10.76 -15.03 28.78
CA ARG A 314 10.03 -14.71 30.02
C ARG A 314 10.56 -13.47 30.76
N ASP A 315 11.87 -13.26 30.80
CA ASP A 315 12.47 -12.14 31.53
C ASP A 315 12.22 -10.79 30.83
N ARG A 316 12.15 -10.79 29.50
CA ARG A 316 11.88 -9.58 28.69
C ARG A 316 10.40 -9.37 28.39
N GLN A 317 9.59 -10.41 28.52
CA GLN A 317 8.18 -10.43 28.11
C GLN A 317 8.02 -10.17 26.60
N GLU A 318 8.94 -10.69 25.82
CA GLU A 318 9.03 -10.48 24.37
C GLU A 318 8.87 -11.79 23.59
N ASN A 319 8.48 -11.72 22.32
CA ASN A 319 8.52 -12.84 21.39
C ASN A 319 9.74 -12.73 20.46
N TRP A 320 10.57 -13.75 20.46
CA TRP A 320 11.80 -13.82 19.67
C TRP A 320 11.69 -14.92 18.61
N CYS A 321 12.26 -14.66 17.44
CA CYS A 321 12.43 -15.71 16.43
C CYS A 321 13.43 -16.77 16.91
N GLU A 322 13.38 -17.95 16.31
CA GLU A 322 14.32 -19.07 16.53
C GLU A 322 15.78 -18.60 16.49
N THR A 323 16.18 -17.82 15.47
CA THR A 323 17.55 -17.30 15.36
C THR A 323 17.93 -16.39 16.52
N ALA A 324 17.01 -15.57 17.03
CA ALA A 324 17.29 -14.72 18.18
C ALA A 324 17.43 -15.55 19.47
N LEU A 325 16.59 -16.58 19.64
CA LEU A 325 16.70 -17.51 20.77
C LEU A 325 18.04 -18.26 20.75
N GLU A 326 18.46 -18.81 19.61
CA GLU A 326 19.70 -19.58 19.50
C GLU A 326 20.96 -18.75 19.79
N ASN A 327 20.97 -17.47 19.40
CA ASN A 327 22.15 -16.63 19.51
C ASN A 327 22.23 -15.83 20.82
N TYR A 328 21.09 -15.51 21.42
CA TYR A 328 21.01 -14.55 22.53
C TYR A 328 20.14 -15.03 23.70
N GLY A 329 19.62 -16.25 23.63
CA GLY A 329 18.78 -16.84 24.67
C GLY A 329 19.16 -18.27 24.99
N PHE A 330 18.42 -18.86 25.91
CA PHE A 330 18.59 -20.26 26.29
C PHE A 330 17.29 -20.83 26.87
N THR A 331 17.19 -22.16 26.89
CA THR A 331 16.12 -22.88 27.59
C THR A 331 16.61 -23.29 28.98
N CYS A 332 15.91 -22.82 30.02
CA CYS A 332 16.26 -23.12 31.41
C CYS A 332 15.95 -24.59 31.72
N ALA A 333 16.99 -25.38 32.03
CA ALA A 333 16.85 -26.82 32.29
C ALA A 333 15.89 -27.14 33.45
N MET A 334 15.77 -26.25 34.44
CA MET A 334 14.89 -26.44 35.60
C MET A 334 13.41 -26.13 35.33
N THR A 335 13.09 -25.25 34.38
CA THR A 335 11.71 -24.76 34.17
C THR A 335 11.16 -24.99 32.77
N ASP A 336 12.01 -25.41 31.83
CA ASP A 336 11.69 -25.62 30.42
C ASP A 336 11.12 -24.36 29.72
N HIS A 337 11.45 -23.18 30.24
CA HIS A 337 11.09 -21.90 29.65
C HIS A 337 12.31 -21.21 29.04
N HIS A 338 12.05 -20.31 28.09
CA HIS A 338 13.08 -19.54 27.41
C HIS A 338 13.34 -18.20 28.09
N TYR A 339 14.62 -17.83 28.13
CA TYR A 339 15.13 -16.62 28.77
C TYR A 339 16.23 -16.01 27.90
N SER A 340 16.47 -14.71 28.07
CA SER A 340 17.66 -14.08 27.50
C SER A 340 18.94 -14.55 28.21
N GLU A 341 20.07 -14.55 27.52
CA GLU A 341 21.37 -14.95 28.08
C GLU A 341 21.82 -14.09 29.27
N ASP A 342 21.28 -12.86 29.42
CA ASP A 342 21.61 -11.93 30.50
C ASP A 342 21.29 -12.47 31.90
N VAL A 343 20.35 -13.41 32.00
CA VAL A 343 19.89 -14.00 33.26
C VAL A 343 20.33 -15.47 33.41
N ALA A 344 21.31 -15.91 32.62
CA ALA A 344 21.83 -17.27 32.66
C ALA A 344 22.69 -17.52 33.91
N VAL A 345 22.43 -18.64 34.58
CA VAL A 345 23.27 -19.19 35.65
C VAL A 345 23.75 -20.57 35.23
N TYR A 346 25.07 -20.74 35.15
CA TYR A 346 25.70 -21.99 34.76
C TYR A 346 25.88 -22.90 35.98
N MET A 347 25.32 -24.10 35.90
CA MET A 347 25.37 -25.13 36.94
C MET A 347 26.61 -26.01 36.77
N ALA A 348 27.09 -26.59 37.86
CA ALA A 348 28.28 -27.46 37.87
C ALA A 348 28.14 -28.69 36.95
N ASN A 349 26.91 -29.16 36.73
CA ASN A 349 26.59 -30.27 35.83
C ASN A 349 26.56 -29.88 34.34
N GLY A 350 26.83 -28.62 34.00
CA GLY A 350 26.80 -28.09 32.63
C GLY A 350 25.41 -27.62 32.16
N GLU A 351 24.38 -27.75 32.99
CA GLU A 351 23.08 -27.16 32.70
C GLU A 351 23.10 -25.63 32.84
N THR A 352 22.16 -24.98 32.16
CA THR A 352 21.93 -23.54 32.32
C THR A 352 20.54 -23.31 32.88
N TRP A 353 20.48 -22.56 33.97
CA TRP A 353 19.25 -22.19 34.65
C TRP A 353 19.03 -20.69 34.55
N SER A 354 17.79 -20.22 34.69
CA SER A 354 17.53 -18.80 34.89
C SER A 354 17.88 -18.39 36.31
N GLU A 355 18.28 -17.12 36.48
CA GLU A 355 18.54 -16.53 37.80
C GLU A 355 17.37 -16.75 38.77
N SER A 356 16.13 -16.65 38.29
CA SER A 356 14.94 -16.90 39.10
C SER A 356 14.82 -18.37 39.55
N ALA A 357 15.17 -19.32 38.69
CA ALA A 357 15.20 -20.74 39.05
C ALA A 357 16.31 -21.03 40.06
N PHE A 358 17.50 -20.49 39.82
CA PHE A 358 18.65 -20.63 40.72
C PHE A 358 18.37 -20.06 42.11
N ASN A 359 17.80 -18.85 42.21
CA ASN A 359 17.45 -18.24 43.50
C ASN A 359 16.45 -19.06 44.33
N ARG A 360 15.69 -19.96 43.70
CA ARG A 360 14.69 -20.79 44.37
C ARG A 360 15.18 -22.20 44.68
N PHE A 361 15.99 -22.78 43.80
CA PHE A 361 16.33 -24.20 43.83
C PHE A 361 17.83 -24.48 43.84
N GLY A 362 18.67 -23.45 43.66
CA GLY A 362 20.11 -23.58 43.60
C GLY A 362 20.79 -23.02 44.85
N GLY A 363 22.09 -23.31 44.93
CA GLY A 363 23.01 -22.70 45.90
C GLY A 363 24.45 -22.83 45.44
N VAL A 364 25.34 -22.07 46.07
CA VAL A 364 26.78 -22.08 45.76
C VAL A 364 27.50 -22.96 46.77
N CYS A 365 28.32 -23.89 46.29
CA CYS A 365 29.22 -24.63 47.17
C CYS A 365 30.38 -23.72 47.60
N ALA A 366 30.51 -23.44 48.89
CA ALA A 366 31.56 -22.58 49.44
C ALA A 366 33.00 -23.12 49.22
N ARG A 367 33.13 -24.41 48.89
CA ARG A 367 34.42 -25.07 48.68
C ARG A 367 34.87 -25.08 47.23
N THR A 368 33.96 -25.25 46.27
CA THR A 368 34.29 -25.28 44.84
C THR A 368 33.95 -23.97 44.13
N GLU A 369 33.16 -23.10 44.77
CA GLU A 369 32.60 -21.87 44.19
C GLU A 369 31.65 -22.13 43.00
N GLU A 370 31.22 -23.38 42.81
CA GLU A 370 30.30 -23.77 41.74
C GLU A 370 28.84 -23.82 42.21
N ASN A 371 27.93 -23.74 41.24
CA ASN A 371 26.48 -23.72 41.46
C ASN A 371 25.90 -25.14 41.39
N TYR A 372 25.14 -25.52 42.42
CA TYR A 372 24.51 -26.84 42.54
C TYR A 372 23.01 -26.71 42.84
N HIS A 373 22.27 -27.80 42.65
CA HIS A 373 20.92 -27.90 43.17
C HIS A 373 20.98 -27.89 44.71
N LEU A 374 20.04 -27.21 45.36
CA LEU A 374 20.00 -27.03 46.81
C LEU A 374 19.88 -28.38 47.55
N GLU A 375 19.29 -29.38 46.91
CA GLU A 375 19.17 -30.74 47.45
C GLU A 375 20.50 -31.51 47.52
N ASP A 376 21.48 -31.10 46.73
CA ASP A 376 22.83 -31.67 46.72
C ASP A 376 23.77 -30.92 47.67
N LEU A 377 23.26 -29.94 48.42
CA LEU A 377 24.02 -29.14 49.37
C LEU A 377 23.75 -29.57 50.82
N VAL A 378 24.82 -29.55 51.60
CA VAL A 378 24.85 -29.81 53.04
C VAL A 378 25.21 -28.51 53.75
N GLU A 379 24.34 -28.05 54.66
CA GLU A 379 24.61 -26.87 55.50
C GLU A 379 25.66 -27.22 56.57
N MET A 380 26.73 -26.44 56.60
CA MET A 380 27.84 -26.54 57.54
C MET A 380 27.53 -25.77 58.83
N ALA A 381 28.21 -26.08 59.93
CA ALA A 381 27.97 -25.45 61.23
C ALA A 381 28.17 -23.93 61.23
N ASN A 382 28.96 -23.40 60.29
CA ASN A 382 29.23 -21.98 60.10
C ASN A 382 28.21 -21.27 59.17
N GLY A 383 27.25 -21.99 58.60
CA GLY A 383 26.25 -21.47 57.66
C GLY A 383 26.65 -21.59 56.18
N ASP A 384 27.86 -22.06 55.88
CA ASP A 384 28.27 -22.35 54.51
C ASP A 384 27.53 -23.58 53.97
N HIS A 385 27.46 -23.71 52.65
CA HIS A 385 26.88 -24.88 51.99
C HIS A 385 27.95 -25.63 51.21
N TRP A 386 28.06 -26.94 51.42
CA TRP A 386 29.00 -27.80 50.72
C TRP A 386 28.24 -28.81 49.87
N HIS A 387 28.72 -29.08 48.65
CA HIS A 387 28.19 -30.18 47.86
C HIS A 387 28.36 -31.52 48.61
N ILE A 388 27.40 -32.43 48.47
CA ILE A 388 27.37 -33.68 49.22
C ILE A 388 28.65 -34.51 49.05
N ASP A 389 29.25 -34.53 47.85
CA ASP A 389 30.51 -35.23 47.61
C ASP A 389 31.69 -34.55 48.32
N GLN A 390 31.71 -33.22 48.33
CA GLN A 390 32.74 -32.44 49.05
C GLN A 390 32.63 -32.65 50.56
N PHE A 391 31.40 -32.74 51.08
CA PHE A 391 31.17 -33.11 52.46
C PHE A 391 31.56 -34.57 52.76
N ALA A 392 31.28 -35.51 51.86
CA ALA A 392 31.65 -36.91 52.03
C ALA A 392 33.18 -37.10 52.10
N GLU A 393 33.94 -36.33 51.32
CA GLU A 393 35.41 -36.43 51.28
C GLU A 393 36.09 -35.63 52.41
N HIS A 394 35.53 -34.48 52.78
CA HIS A 394 36.23 -33.50 53.62
C HIS A 394 35.45 -33.01 54.83
N GLY A 395 34.28 -33.57 55.07
CA GLY A 395 33.39 -33.22 56.17
C GLY A 395 33.18 -34.37 57.14
N PHE A 396 32.62 -34.06 58.31
CA PHE A 396 32.09 -35.04 59.24
C PHE A 396 30.94 -34.47 60.07
N VAL A 397 30.07 -35.35 60.57
CA VAL A 397 29.03 -34.99 61.54
C VAL A 397 29.60 -35.08 62.96
N CYS A 398 29.59 -33.97 63.69
CA CYS A 398 30.00 -33.96 65.10
C CYS A 398 28.99 -34.74 65.94
N GLN A 399 29.43 -35.83 66.57
CA GLN A 399 28.55 -36.70 67.36
C GLN A 399 28.11 -36.07 68.69
N GLY A 400 28.70 -34.93 69.09
CA GLY A 400 28.33 -34.20 70.30
C GLY A 400 27.19 -33.19 70.10
N ASN A 401 27.08 -32.58 68.91
CA ASN A 401 26.06 -31.55 68.63
C ASN A 401 25.23 -31.78 67.35
N GLY A 402 25.54 -32.82 66.58
CA GLY A 402 24.82 -33.20 65.36
C GLY A 402 25.06 -32.30 64.14
N LYS A 403 25.96 -31.30 64.22
CA LYS A 403 26.25 -30.39 63.11
C LYS A 403 27.39 -30.88 62.22
N ASN A 404 27.46 -30.35 61.01
CA ASN A 404 28.45 -30.69 59.98
C ASN A 404 29.68 -29.79 60.08
N TYR A 405 30.87 -30.37 60.09
CA TYR A 405 32.15 -29.65 60.22
C TYR A 405 33.18 -30.14 59.19
N PRO A 406 34.15 -29.31 58.77
CA PRO A 406 35.33 -29.75 58.04
C PRO A 406 36.14 -30.77 58.84
N THR A 407 36.76 -31.76 58.18
CA THR A 407 37.62 -32.75 58.85
C THR A 407 38.81 -32.13 59.57
N ASP A 408 39.29 -30.97 59.14
CA ASP A 408 40.39 -30.24 59.81
C ASP A 408 40.00 -29.75 61.23
N ASP A 409 38.71 -29.64 61.52
CA ASP A 409 38.18 -29.27 62.85
C ASP A 409 37.89 -30.50 63.73
N GLN A 410 38.32 -31.70 63.33
CA GLN A 410 38.00 -32.94 64.02
C GLN A 410 38.90 -33.20 65.24
N VAL A 411 38.27 -33.54 66.36
CA VAL A 411 38.89 -34.15 67.53
C VAL A 411 38.30 -35.55 67.73
N ILE A 412 39.16 -36.57 67.81
CA ILE A 412 38.75 -37.96 68.06
C ILE A 412 38.96 -38.28 69.54
N LEU A 413 37.87 -38.61 70.23
CA LEU A 413 37.90 -39.03 71.64
C LEU A 413 38.45 -40.46 71.78
N GLU A 414 38.86 -40.82 73.00
CA GLU A 414 39.34 -42.18 73.32
C GLU A 414 38.37 -43.28 72.86
N ASP A 415 37.06 -43.05 73.02
CA ASP A 415 36.02 -44.01 72.66
C ASP A 415 35.71 -44.05 71.14
N GLY A 416 36.50 -43.34 70.34
CA GLY A 416 36.36 -43.26 68.88
C GLY A 416 35.30 -42.27 68.41
N ARG A 417 34.61 -41.56 69.32
CA ARG A 417 33.67 -40.51 68.91
C ARG A 417 34.39 -39.33 68.27
N ARG A 418 33.76 -38.73 67.27
CA ARG A 418 34.28 -37.59 66.51
C ARG A 418 33.54 -36.33 66.91
N TRP A 419 34.26 -35.38 67.51
CA TRP A 419 33.76 -34.08 67.92
C TRP A 419 34.41 -32.97 67.12
N SER A 420 33.75 -31.82 67.00
CA SER A 420 34.41 -30.61 66.51
C SER A 420 35.29 -30.01 67.60
N SER A 421 36.35 -29.31 67.20
CA SER A 421 37.26 -28.58 68.10
C SER A 421 36.49 -27.64 69.03
N ASP A 422 35.49 -26.91 68.52
CA ASP A 422 34.65 -26.02 69.33
C ASP A 422 33.82 -26.78 70.38
N HIS A 423 33.21 -27.90 69.99
CA HIS A 423 32.43 -28.71 70.93
C HIS A 423 33.34 -29.35 71.98
N PHE A 424 34.53 -29.80 71.58
CA PHE A 424 35.54 -30.33 72.47
C PHE A 424 36.05 -29.27 73.46
N GLN A 425 36.28 -28.02 73.07
CA GLN A 425 36.71 -26.97 74.00
C GLN A 425 35.70 -26.77 75.15
N LEU A 426 34.41 -26.87 74.85
CA LEU A 426 33.35 -26.70 75.84
C LEU A 426 33.19 -27.95 76.73
N HIS A 427 33.13 -29.14 76.11
CA HIS A 427 32.67 -30.36 76.77
C HIS A 427 33.75 -31.42 76.97
N GLY A 428 34.94 -31.22 76.42
CA GLY A 428 36.04 -32.17 76.45
C GLY A 428 37.18 -31.75 77.38
N GLU A 429 38.02 -32.72 77.72
CA GLU A 429 39.24 -32.58 78.50
C GLU A 429 40.33 -33.45 77.88
N SER A 430 41.59 -33.02 77.95
CA SER A 430 42.75 -33.76 77.47
C SER A 430 43.57 -34.28 78.64
N ASP A 431 43.96 -35.55 78.62
CA ASP A 431 44.92 -36.08 79.60
C ASP A 431 46.35 -35.77 79.13
N PRO A 432 47.10 -34.93 79.86
CA PRO A 432 48.46 -34.57 79.46
C PRO A 432 49.45 -35.74 79.52
N ALA A 433 49.15 -36.82 80.25
CA ALA A 433 50.04 -37.98 80.35
C ALA A 433 49.91 -38.92 79.16
N THR A 434 48.70 -39.08 78.62
CA THR A 434 48.40 -39.99 77.50
C THR A 434 48.21 -39.27 76.16
N GLY A 435 47.97 -37.96 76.18
CA GLY A 435 47.60 -37.17 75.00
C GLY A 435 46.20 -37.48 74.48
N MET A 436 45.41 -38.25 75.23
CA MET A 436 44.07 -38.68 74.82
C MET A 436 43.02 -37.63 75.18
N PHE A 437 41.94 -37.60 74.40
CA PHE A 437 40.82 -36.67 74.54
C PHE A 437 39.59 -37.41 75.09
N PHE A 438 38.93 -36.83 76.09
CA PHE A 438 37.78 -37.43 76.77
C PHE A 438 36.66 -36.40 76.94
N GLU A 439 35.43 -36.89 77.14
CA GLU A 439 34.30 -36.06 77.55
C GLU A 439 34.40 -35.75 79.05
N LYS A 440 34.25 -34.47 79.43
CA LYS A 440 34.19 -34.04 80.84
C LYS A 440 33.07 -34.79 81.54
N LYS A 441 33.40 -35.53 82.60
CA LYS A 441 32.38 -36.11 83.47
C LYS A 441 31.58 -34.96 84.08
N LYS A 442 30.26 -34.96 83.89
CA LYS A 442 29.39 -34.05 84.64
C LYS A 442 29.61 -34.38 86.12
N ASP A 443 30.17 -33.44 86.87
CA ASP A 443 30.20 -33.53 88.33
C ASP A 443 28.74 -33.64 88.80
N ILE A 444 28.37 -34.85 89.24
CA ILE A 444 27.10 -35.09 89.91
C ILE A 444 27.28 -34.49 91.31
N ALA A 445 26.84 -33.25 91.49
CA ALA A 445 26.70 -32.61 92.79
C ALA A 445 25.48 -33.15 93.55
#